data_AF-A0AAD5RB43-F1
#
_entry.id   AF-A0AAD5RB43-F1
#
_cell.length_a   1.000
_cell.length_b   1.000
_cell.length_c   1.000
_cell.angle_alpha   90.00
_cell.angle_beta   90.00
_cell.angle_gamma   90.00
#
_symmetry.space_group_name_H-M   'P 1'
#
loop_
_entity.id
_entity.type
_entity.pdbx_description
1 polymer ?
#
loop_
_entity_poly.entity_id
_entity_poly.type
_entity_poly.pdbx_seq_one_letter_code
_entity_poly.pdbx_strand_id
1 'polypeptide(L)'
;MATTQRVSSPQSPSRHITVVDVYDLAASIGKDFEKIIELHGNDCVRTIMPKVISALETLESLANNNERENEEILTLQKTVERLEHEKQARHLQTAKFEEELDQVEETYKKDINDTTVSSLPSAAESPTAAAMREEEIRLMFELKEMSHKQKEEIKALQHDVEQYACEVENLQNSIEKLIRQNEELLRKNTSLQKQGRMIVEEKMEIIRRLEKTEEANIQLRRLLSDTDRVCKDLQQANQADDEPRFTLAELREVLQEKNVLKGRVMELEEELENLRPWSKRSRARRFAQRRAFKR
;
A
#
# COMPACT_ATOMS: atom_id res chain seq x y z
N MET A 1 -4.39 42.88 -18.62
CA MET A 1 -3.84 41.93 -17.63
C MET A 1 -4.92 40.93 -17.30
N ALA A 2 -4.77 39.69 -17.77
CA ALA A 2 -5.76 38.64 -17.55
C ALA A 2 -5.55 38.04 -16.16
N THR A 3 -6.54 38.20 -15.28
CA THR A 3 -6.59 37.57 -13.97
C THR A 3 -6.82 36.07 -14.18
N THR A 4 -5.75 35.28 -14.16
CA THR A 4 -5.85 33.82 -14.18
C THR A 4 -6.47 33.37 -12.86
N GLN A 5 -7.80 33.26 -12.82
CA GLN A 5 -8.51 32.56 -11.76
C GLN A 5 -7.99 31.11 -11.73
N ARG A 6 -7.22 30.78 -10.68
CA ARG A 6 -6.91 29.39 -10.33
C ARG A 6 -8.24 28.68 -10.08
N VAL A 7 -8.69 27.90 -11.05
CA VAL A 7 -9.81 26.98 -10.90
C VAL A 7 -9.40 25.95 -9.84
N SER A 8 -9.96 26.07 -8.64
CA SER A 8 -9.86 25.07 -7.59
C SER A 8 -10.48 23.77 -8.12
N SER A 9 -9.66 22.73 -8.26
CA SER A 9 -10.13 21.39 -8.58
C SER A 9 -11.23 20.95 -7.59
N PRO A 10 -12.24 20.18 -8.02
CA PRO A 10 -13.28 19.70 -7.13
C PRO A 10 -12.63 18.88 -6.01
N GLN A 11 -12.69 19.40 -4.77
CA GLN A 11 -12.17 18.70 -3.60
C GLN A 11 -12.93 17.39 -3.43
N SER A 12 -12.19 16.28 -3.44
CA SER A 12 -12.77 14.97 -3.15
C SER A 12 -13.34 14.98 -1.72
N PRO A 13 -14.58 14.51 -1.49
CA PRO A 13 -15.23 14.56 -0.17
C PRO A 13 -14.46 13.80 0.92
N SER A 14 -13.58 12.87 0.52
CA SER A 14 -12.65 12.14 1.38
C SER A 14 -11.57 13.00 2.05
N ARG A 15 -11.33 14.24 1.59
CA ARG A 15 -10.32 15.14 2.16
C ARG A 15 -10.76 15.88 3.42
N HIS A 16 -12.04 15.77 3.78
CA HIS A 16 -12.61 16.42 4.96
C HIS A 16 -12.84 15.48 6.13
N ILE A 17 -12.56 14.19 5.96
CA ILE A 17 -12.65 13.21 7.05
C ILE A 17 -11.50 13.48 8.02
N THR A 18 -11.85 13.78 9.26
CA THR A 18 -10.92 14.02 10.36
C THR A 18 -10.67 12.75 11.15
N VAL A 19 -9.61 12.77 11.96
CA VAL A 19 -9.31 11.66 12.89
C VAL A 19 -10.48 11.43 13.87
N VAL A 20 -11.17 12.50 14.28
CA VAL A 20 -12.35 12.43 15.16
C VAL A 20 -13.49 11.65 14.52
N ASP A 21 -13.76 11.89 13.23
CA ASP A 21 -14.81 11.17 12.50
C ASP A 21 -14.55 9.66 12.42
N VAL A 22 -13.27 9.26 12.35
CA VAL A 22 -12.87 7.85 12.35
C VAL A 22 -13.11 7.19 13.70
N TYR A 23 -12.85 7.90 14.81
CA TYR A 23 -13.16 7.42 16.15
C TYR A 23 -14.66 7.27 16.40
N ASP A 24 -15.47 8.22 15.94
CA ASP A 24 -16.93 8.14 16.04
C ASP A 24 -17.49 6.96 15.23
N LEU A 25 -16.96 6.74 14.02
CA LEU A 25 -17.29 5.59 13.19
C LEU A 25 -16.88 4.27 13.88
N ALA A 26 -15.68 4.19 14.44
CA ALA A 26 -15.20 3.02 15.17
C ALA A 26 -16.10 2.70 16.37
N ALA A 27 -16.53 3.71 17.13
CA ALA A 27 -17.45 3.55 18.24
C ALA A 27 -18.83 3.05 17.80
N SER A 28 -19.36 3.56 16.67
CA SER A 28 -20.63 3.06 16.11
C SER A 28 -20.52 1.61 15.66
N ILE A 29 -19.44 1.26 14.94
CA ILE A 29 -19.18 -0.11 14.48
C ILE A 29 -19.01 -1.06 15.68
N GLY A 30 -18.31 -0.63 16.72
CA GLY A 30 -18.12 -1.40 17.95
C GLY A 30 -19.45 -1.77 18.62
N LYS A 31 -20.37 -0.81 18.74
CA LYS A 31 -21.73 -1.05 19.29
C LYS A 31 -22.52 -2.06 18.46
N ASP A 32 -22.37 -2.04 17.14
CA ASP A 32 -23.06 -3.00 16.27
C ASP A 32 -22.43 -4.40 16.36
N PHE A 33 -21.12 -4.50 16.53
CA PHE A 33 -20.46 -5.77 16.86
C PHE A 33 -20.90 -6.32 18.22
N GLU A 34 -21.04 -5.49 19.25
CA GLU A 34 -21.58 -5.91 20.55
C GLU A 34 -22.98 -6.54 20.41
N LYS A 35 -23.90 -5.88 19.69
CA LYS A 35 -25.24 -6.42 19.42
C LYS A 35 -25.19 -7.76 18.68
N ILE A 36 -24.28 -7.91 17.70
CA ILE A 36 -24.14 -9.17 16.94
C ILE A 36 -23.62 -10.28 17.87
N ILE A 37 -22.65 -9.98 18.73
CA ILE A 37 -22.11 -10.93 19.71
C ILE A 37 -23.20 -11.36 20.70
N GLU A 38 -24.02 -10.43 21.18
CA GLU A 38 -25.13 -10.72 22.09
C GLU A 38 -26.18 -11.66 21.45
N LEU A 39 -26.50 -11.47 20.17
CA LEU A 39 -27.56 -12.22 19.48
C LEU A 39 -27.10 -13.56 18.90
N HIS A 40 -25.86 -13.63 18.39
CA HIS A 40 -25.37 -14.77 17.58
C HIS A 40 -24.09 -15.40 18.13
N GLY A 41 -23.54 -14.88 19.23
CA GLY A 41 -22.29 -15.34 19.81
C GLY A 41 -21.04 -14.74 19.15
N ASN A 42 -19.91 -14.88 19.83
CA ASN A 42 -18.66 -14.21 19.47
C ASN A 42 -18.02 -14.72 18.16
N ASP A 43 -18.24 -16.00 17.81
CA ASP A 43 -17.55 -16.63 16.69
C ASP A 43 -17.87 -15.98 15.34
N CYS A 44 -19.05 -15.34 15.20
CA CYS A 44 -19.45 -14.60 14.00
C CYS A 44 -18.58 -13.37 13.74
N VAL A 45 -18.08 -12.70 14.79
CA VAL A 45 -17.35 -11.42 14.69
C VAL A 45 -15.84 -11.62 14.80
N ARG A 46 -15.40 -12.69 15.48
CA ARG A 46 -13.99 -12.97 15.79
C ARG A 46 -13.03 -12.90 14.60
N THR A 47 -13.47 -13.28 13.40
CA THR A 47 -12.63 -13.29 12.19
C THR A 47 -12.67 -11.99 11.39
N ILE A 48 -13.74 -11.20 11.51
CA ILE A 48 -13.91 -9.93 10.79
C ILE A 48 -13.39 -8.74 11.59
N MET A 49 -13.45 -8.80 12.93
CA MET A 49 -13.01 -7.72 13.82
C MET A 49 -11.56 -7.26 13.55
N PRO A 50 -10.55 -8.15 13.41
CA PRO A 50 -9.19 -7.71 13.09
C PRO A 50 -9.07 -6.99 11.74
N LYS A 51 -9.89 -7.39 10.74
CA LYS A 51 -9.89 -6.76 9.42
C LYS A 51 -10.51 -5.37 9.46
N VAL A 52 -11.56 -5.19 10.26
CA VAL A 52 -12.22 -3.90 10.46
C VAL A 52 -11.34 -2.96 11.25
N ILE A 53 -10.65 -3.44 12.29
CA ILE A 53 -9.64 -2.68 13.02
C ILE A 53 -8.55 -2.21 12.05
N SER A 54 -7.97 -3.12 11.26
CA SER A 54 -6.92 -2.76 10.28
C SER A 54 -7.40 -1.75 9.22
N ALA A 55 -8.65 -1.83 8.78
CA ALA A 55 -9.24 -0.85 7.88
C ALA A 55 -9.42 0.52 8.55
N LEU A 56 -9.86 0.56 9.82
CA LEU A 56 -10.02 1.80 10.59
C LEU A 56 -8.67 2.45 10.92
N GLU A 57 -7.64 1.66 11.27
CA GLU A 57 -6.26 2.14 11.46
C GLU A 57 -5.69 2.74 10.18
N THR A 58 -5.98 2.11 9.02
CA THR A 58 -5.57 2.66 7.71
C THR A 58 -6.29 3.97 7.43
N LEU A 59 -7.58 4.06 7.75
CA LEU A 59 -8.38 5.27 7.57
C LEU A 59 -7.93 6.40 8.50
N GLU A 60 -7.59 6.09 9.75
CA GLU A 60 -7.02 7.03 10.72
C GLU A 60 -5.69 7.59 10.20
N SER A 61 -4.81 6.72 9.69
CA SER A 61 -3.54 7.14 9.08
C SER A 61 -3.76 8.10 7.90
N LEU A 62 -4.74 7.81 7.04
CA LEU A 62 -5.11 8.67 5.92
C LEU A 62 -5.72 10.00 6.38
N ALA A 63 -6.59 10.00 7.39
CA ALA A 63 -7.18 11.21 7.96
C ALA A 63 -6.13 12.13 8.58
N ASN A 64 -5.19 11.56 9.36
CA ASN A 64 -4.08 12.31 9.96
C ASN A 64 -3.13 12.91 8.89
N ASN A 65 -2.83 12.14 7.83
CA ASN A 65 -2.05 12.68 6.70
C ASN A 65 -2.79 13.81 5.99
N ASN A 66 -4.10 13.70 5.77
CA ASN A 66 -4.91 14.76 5.17
C ASN A 66 -4.93 16.03 6.04
N GLU A 67 -5.06 15.90 7.36
CA GLU A 67 -5.00 17.05 8.28
C GLU A 67 -3.65 17.76 8.17
N ARG A 68 -2.55 17.01 8.19
CA ARG A 68 -1.19 17.56 8.04
C ARG A 68 -0.98 18.23 6.68
N GLU A 69 -1.41 17.60 5.59
CA GLU A 69 -1.35 18.18 4.24
C GLU A 69 -2.19 19.47 4.16
N ASN A 70 -3.39 19.50 4.77
CA ASN A 70 -4.24 20.68 4.81
C ASN A 70 -3.60 21.82 5.62
N GLU A 71 -2.96 21.51 6.76
CA GLU A 71 -2.18 22.49 7.52
C GLU A 71 -1.04 23.07 6.68
N GLU A 72 -0.28 22.22 5.99
CA GLU A 72 0.81 22.64 5.11
C GLU A 72 0.29 23.55 3.99
N ILE A 73 -0.80 23.15 3.32
CA ILE A 73 -1.47 23.98 2.31
C ILE A 73 -1.87 25.34 2.88
N LEU A 74 -2.42 25.39 4.09
CA LEU A 74 -2.82 26.62 4.74
C LEU A 74 -1.60 27.52 5.05
N THR A 75 -0.49 26.94 5.50
CA THR A 75 0.77 27.70 5.72
C THR A 75 1.37 28.23 4.42
N LEU A 76 1.32 27.45 3.34
CA LEU A 76 1.78 27.86 2.02
C LEU A 76 0.90 28.97 1.45
N GLN A 77 -0.42 28.87 1.59
CA GLN A 77 -1.36 29.93 1.21
C GLN A 77 -1.04 31.24 1.91
N LYS A 78 -0.88 31.23 3.23
CA LYS A 78 -0.46 32.42 4.01
C LYS A 78 0.89 32.98 3.55
N THR A 79 1.83 32.10 3.21
CA THR A 79 3.16 32.51 2.73
C THR A 79 3.08 33.16 1.35
N VAL A 80 2.25 32.62 0.45
CA VAL A 80 1.99 33.19 -0.87
C VAL A 80 1.33 34.56 -0.72
N GLU A 81 0.29 34.70 0.08
CA GLU A 81 -0.37 35.99 0.34
C GLU A 81 0.63 37.04 0.87
N ARG A 82 1.49 36.65 1.82
CA ARG A 82 2.55 37.52 2.36
C ARG A 82 3.53 37.94 1.26
N LEU A 83 4.00 37.01 0.43
CA LEU A 83 4.94 37.29 -0.65
C LEU A 83 4.32 38.14 -1.76
N GLU A 84 3.04 37.94 -2.07
CA GLU A 84 2.30 38.76 -3.03
C GLU A 84 2.18 40.21 -2.53
N HIS A 85 1.87 40.40 -1.24
CA HIS A 85 1.84 41.72 -0.62
C HIS A 85 3.23 42.37 -0.59
N GLU A 86 4.28 41.63 -0.23
CA GLU A 86 5.66 42.12 -0.24
C GLU A 86 6.11 42.53 -1.65
N LYS A 87 5.77 41.73 -2.67
CA LYS A 87 6.04 42.03 -4.08
C LYS A 87 5.32 43.29 -4.53
N GLN A 88 4.03 43.45 -4.19
CA GLN A 88 3.28 44.67 -4.51
C GLN A 88 3.86 45.91 -3.84
N ALA A 89 4.22 45.80 -2.56
CA ALA A 89 4.86 46.90 -1.82
C ALA A 89 6.20 47.31 -2.44
N ARG A 90 7.04 46.33 -2.81
CA ARG A 90 8.32 46.60 -3.48
C ARG A 90 8.12 47.26 -4.85
N HIS A 91 7.15 46.80 -5.65
CA HIS A 91 6.82 47.44 -6.93
C HIS A 91 6.38 48.91 -6.76
N LEU A 92 5.52 49.19 -5.78
CA LEU A 92 5.11 50.56 -5.47
C LEU A 92 6.28 51.44 -5.02
N GLN A 93 7.20 50.87 -4.25
CA GLN A 93 8.41 51.59 -3.82
C GLN A 93 9.34 51.89 -5.00
N THR A 94 9.57 50.92 -5.89
CA THR A 94 10.38 51.13 -7.09
C THR A 94 9.78 52.19 -8.00
N ALA A 95 8.47 52.17 -8.23
CA ALA A 95 7.78 53.17 -9.03
C ALA A 95 7.90 54.59 -8.45
N LYS A 96 7.85 54.73 -7.12
CA LYS A 96 8.06 56.02 -6.45
C LYS A 96 9.48 56.54 -6.61
N PHE A 97 10.49 55.68 -6.46
CA PHE A 97 11.88 56.08 -6.65
C PHE A 97 12.17 56.47 -8.11
N GLU A 98 11.52 55.81 -9.07
CA GLU A 98 11.60 56.16 -10.50
C GLU A 98 11.01 57.57 -10.74
N GLU A 99 9.83 57.87 -10.17
CA GLU A 99 9.20 59.20 -10.26
C GLU A 99 10.07 60.29 -9.60
N GLU A 100 10.66 60.01 -8.43
CA GLU A 100 11.60 60.93 -7.77
C GLU A 100 12.85 61.18 -8.62
N LEU A 101 13.38 60.16 -9.29
CA LEU A 101 14.55 60.27 -10.16
C LEU A 101 14.24 61.13 -11.40
N ASP A 102 13.11 60.89 -12.06
CA ASP A 102 12.63 61.67 -13.20
C ASP A 102 12.48 63.15 -12.81
N GLN A 103 11.95 63.43 -11.62
CA GLN A 103 11.79 64.79 -11.12
C GLN A 103 13.15 65.47 -10.89
N VAL A 104 14.14 64.75 -10.36
CA VAL A 104 15.52 65.26 -10.22
C VAL A 104 16.14 65.52 -11.60
N GLU A 105 15.98 64.62 -12.57
CA GLU A 105 16.51 64.82 -13.92
C GLU A 105 15.92 66.06 -14.60
N GLU A 106 14.61 66.30 -14.47
CA GLU A 106 13.95 67.48 -15.03
C GLU A 106 14.43 68.78 -14.36
N THR A 107 14.65 68.78 -13.04
CA THR A 107 15.26 69.94 -12.36
C THR A 107 16.69 70.19 -12.84
N TYR A 108 17.49 69.15 -13.01
CA TYR A 108 18.88 69.28 -13.47
C TYR A 108 18.97 69.77 -14.92
N LYS A 109 18.07 69.29 -15.81
CA LYS A 109 17.96 69.82 -17.18
C LYS A 109 17.59 71.30 -17.19
N LYS A 110 16.67 71.72 -16.33
CA LYS A 110 16.26 73.12 -16.21
C LYS A 110 17.42 74.01 -15.77
N ASP A 111 18.17 73.59 -14.75
CA ASP A 111 19.33 74.33 -14.24
C ASP A 111 20.47 74.45 -15.28
N ILE A 112 20.73 73.41 -16.07
CA ILE A 112 21.68 73.45 -17.20
C ILE A 112 21.22 74.44 -18.28
N ASN A 113 19.94 74.43 -18.62
CA ASN A 113 19.39 75.33 -19.63
C ASN A 113 19.43 76.80 -19.17
N ASP A 114 19.16 77.08 -17.89
CA ASP A 114 19.27 78.43 -17.32
C ASP A 114 20.74 78.91 -17.24
N THR A 115 21.69 77.99 -16.99
CA THR A 115 23.12 78.32 -16.87
C THR A 115 23.79 78.52 -18.23
N THR A 116 23.48 77.70 -19.23
CA THR A 116 24.09 77.78 -20.58
C THR A 116 23.63 79.01 -21.38
N VAL A 117 22.45 79.56 -21.09
CA VAL A 117 21.92 80.75 -21.77
C VAL A 117 22.52 82.07 -21.22
N SER A 118 23.15 82.04 -20.03
CA SER A 118 23.63 83.26 -19.33
C SER A 118 25.10 83.61 -19.52
N SER A 119 25.91 82.79 -20.20
CA SER A 119 27.34 83.09 -20.33
C SER A 119 27.94 82.58 -21.62
N LEU A 120 28.17 83.50 -22.58
CA LEU A 120 29.42 83.66 -23.33
C LEU A 120 29.36 84.89 -24.27
N PRO A 121 30.03 86.01 -23.92
CA PRO A 121 30.40 87.05 -24.87
C PRO A 121 31.65 86.64 -25.66
N SER A 122 31.62 86.95 -26.96
CA SER A 122 32.75 86.94 -27.88
C SER A 122 33.80 87.98 -27.46
N ALA A 123 35.06 87.57 -27.33
CA ALA A 123 36.19 88.48 -27.17
C ALA A 123 37.36 88.05 -28.06
N ALA A 124 37.95 89.05 -28.71
CA ALA A 124 38.99 88.97 -29.72
C ALA A 124 40.36 88.56 -29.16
N GLU A 125 41.16 87.94 -30.02
CA GLU A 125 42.23 87.01 -29.64
C GLU A 125 43.63 87.52 -30.04
N SER A 126 44.56 87.48 -29.08
CA SER A 126 46.00 87.81 -29.21
C SER A 126 46.81 86.63 -29.78
N PRO A 127 47.96 86.83 -30.46
CA PRO A 127 48.72 85.75 -31.12
C PRO A 127 49.19 84.62 -30.17
N THR A 128 49.45 84.94 -28.90
CA THR A 128 49.82 83.96 -27.86
C THR A 128 48.61 83.14 -27.41
N ALA A 129 47.42 83.75 -27.37
CA ALA A 129 46.18 83.06 -27.05
C ALA A 129 45.78 82.11 -28.18
N ALA A 130 46.04 82.47 -29.45
CA ALA A 130 45.78 81.61 -30.61
C ALA A 130 46.61 80.31 -30.58
N ALA A 131 47.90 80.38 -30.22
CA ALA A 131 48.74 79.18 -30.06
C ALA A 131 48.29 78.31 -28.88
N MET A 132 47.90 78.92 -27.75
CA MET A 132 47.32 78.18 -26.62
C MET A 132 45.99 77.52 -27.00
N ARG A 133 45.13 78.19 -27.77
CA ARG A 133 43.90 77.57 -28.30
C ARG A 133 44.17 76.46 -29.28
N GLU A 134 45.21 76.54 -30.10
CA GLU A 134 45.55 75.46 -31.03
C GLU A 134 45.98 74.19 -30.28
N GLU A 135 46.74 74.35 -29.19
CA GLU A 135 47.15 73.25 -28.32
C GLU A 135 45.98 72.71 -27.47
N GLU A 136 45.08 73.58 -26.98
CA GLU A 136 43.82 73.19 -26.33
C GLU A 136 42.87 72.45 -27.29
N ILE A 137 42.77 72.88 -28.56
CA ILE A 137 42.00 72.19 -29.59
C ILE A 137 42.59 70.80 -29.86
N ARG A 138 43.92 70.68 -29.91
CA ARG A 138 44.60 69.40 -30.10
C ARG A 138 44.34 68.44 -28.95
N LEU A 139 44.44 68.91 -27.71
CA LEU A 139 44.10 68.13 -26.51
C LEU A 139 42.63 67.72 -26.50
N MET A 140 41.72 68.59 -26.94
CA MET A 140 40.29 68.29 -27.08
C MET A 140 40.06 67.15 -28.08
N PHE A 141 40.76 67.15 -29.23
CA PHE A 141 40.68 66.05 -30.19
C PHE A 141 41.18 64.73 -29.61
N GLU A 142 42.29 64.71 -28.89
CA GLU A 142 42.81 63.51 -28.21
C GLU A 142 41.84 63.00 -27.13
N LEU A 143 41.31 63.89 -26.29
CA LEU A 143 40.27 63.55 -25.30
C LEU A 143 39.01 62.99 -25.96
N LYS A 144 38.60 63.55 -27.09
CA LYS A 144 37.43 63.08 -27.85
C LYS A 144 37.68 61.70 -28.45
N GLU A 145 38.87 61.44 -28.96
CA GLU A 145 39.26 60.13 -29.47
C GLU A 145 39.31 59.07 -28.35
N MET A 146 39.91 59.41 -27.20
CA MET A 146 39.92 58.55 -26.03
C MET A 146 38.51 58.29 -25.50
N SER A 147 37.67 59.32 -25.40
CA SER A 147 36.26 59.19 -25.00
C SER A 147 35.48 58.30 -25.97
N HIS A 148 35.74 58.42 -27.28
CA HIS A 148 35.13 57.54 -28.27
C HIS A 148 35.58 56.08 -28.10
N LYS A 149 36.88 55.82 -27.90
CA LYS A 149 37.41 54.49 -27.62
C LYS A 149 36.79 53.87 -26.37
N GLN A 150 36.72 54.62 -25.28
CA GLN A 150 36.08 54.19 -24.03
C GLN A 150 34.59 53.89 -24.24
N LYS A 151 33.88 54.69 -25.04
CA LYS A 151 32.47 54.45 -25.36
C LYS A 151 32.27 53.15 -26.14
N GLU A 152 33.14 52.84 -27.10
CA GLU A 152 33.07 51.57 -27.84
C GLU A 152 33.46 50.37 -26.95
N GLU A 153 34.44 50.53 -26.06
CA GLU A 153 34.82 49.50 -25.08
C GLU A 153 33.68 49.21 -24.09
N ILE A 154 33.00 50.25 -23.60
CA ILE A 154 31.80 50.09 -22.74
C ILE A 154 30.71 49.32 -23.48
N LYS A 155 30.45 49.61 -24.76
CA LYS A 155 29.45 48.87 -25.54
C LYS A 155 29.82 47.41 -25.73
N ALA A 156 31.11 47.11 -25.98
CA ALA A 156 31.59 45.74 -26.10
C ALA A 156 31.40 44.98 -24.79
N LEU A 157 31.81 45.57 -23.66
CA LEU A 157 31.60 44.98 -22.34
C LEU A 157 30.11 44.80 -21.99
N GLN A 158 29.25 45.75 -22.38
CA GLN A 158 27.80 45.62 -22.21
C GLN A 158 27.24 44.41 -23.00
N HIS A 159 27.66 44.24 -24.25
CA HIS A 159 27.27 43.09 -25.06
C HIS A 159 27.73 41.77 -24.43
N ASP A 160 28.96 41.70 -23.93
CA ASP A 160 29.49 40.51 -23.26
C ASP A 160 28.68 40.19 -21.98
N VAL A 161 28.33 41.21 -21.18
CA VAL A 161 27.49 41.05 -19.99
C VAL A 161 26.10 40.52 -20.36
N GLU A 162 25.47 41.04 -21.41
CA GLU A 162 24.17 40.54 -21.91
C GLU A 162 24.28 39.09 -22.38
N GLN A 163 25.35 38.73 -23.07
CA GLN A 163 25.61 37.36 -23.51
C GLN A 163 25.76 36.42 -22.30
N TYR A 164 26.59 36.78 -21.31
CA TYR A 164 26.76 35.98 -20.11
C TYR A 164 25.47 35.87 -19.29
N ALA A 165 24.64 36.92 -19.25
CA ALA A 165 23.34 36.87 -18.60
C ALA A 165 22.42 35.82 -19.25
N CYS A 166 22.38 35.77 -20.59
CA CYS A 166 21.63 34.76 -21.34
C CYS A 166 22.17 33.34 -21.11
N GLU A 167 23.49 33.16 -21.07
CA GLU A 167 24.11 31.87 -20.77
C GLU A 167 23.77 31.39 -19.35
N VAL A 168 23.80 32.28 -18.36
CA VAL A 168 23.41 31.98 -16.98
C VAL A 168 21.93 31.56 -16.91
N GLU A 169 21.03 32.26 -17.59
CA GLU A 169 19.61 31.92 -17.63
C GLU A 169 19.38 30.53 -18.27
N ASN A 170 20.08 30.21 -19.36
CA ASN A 170 20.01 28.89 -20.00
C ASN A 170 20.52 27.77 -19.09
N LEU A 171 21.61 28.00 -18.36
CA LEU A 171 22.14 27.05 -17.37
C LEU A 171 21.18 26.87 -16.19
N GLN A 172 20.59 27.95 -15.68
CA GLN A 172 19.58 27.91 -14.62
C GLN A 172 18.37 27.07 -15.06
N ASN A 173 17.84 27.31 -16.26
CA ASN A 173 16.75 26.51 -16.84
C ASN A 173 17.11 25.02 -16.97
N SER A 174 18.37 24.71 -17.30
CA SER A 174 18.85 23.33 -17.41
C SER A 174 18.96 22.65 -16.04
N ILE A 175 19.45 23.39 -15.03
CA ILE A 175 19.51 22.94 -13.63
C ILE A 175 18.10 22.66 -13.10
N GLU A 176 17.14 23.55 -13.34
CA GLU A 176 15.75 23.33 -12.91
C GLU A 176 15.13 22.07 -13.52
N LYS A 177 15.40 21.80 -14.81
CA LYS A 177 14.95 20.56 -15.45
C LYS A 177 15.57 19.33 -14.78
N LEU A 178 16.87 19.37 -14.48
CA LEU A 178 17.56 18.28 -13.78
C LEU A 178 17.03 18.07 -12.36
N ILE A 179 16.72 19.14 -11.63
CA ILE A 179 16.10 19.06 -10.29
C ILE A 179 14.75 18.33 -10.38
N ARG A 180 13.87 18.74 -11.30
CA ARG A 180 12.56 18.09 -11.48
C ARG A 180 12.69 16.61 -11.86
N GLN A 181 13.63 16.26 -12.74
CA GLN A 181 13.91 14.87 -13.10
C GLN A 181 14.43 14.06 -11.91
N ASN A 182 15.30 14.63 -11.08
CA ASN A 182 15.83 13.97 -9.90
C ASN A 182 14.73 13.73 -8.85
N GLU A 183 13.86 14.71 -8.61
CA GLU A 183 12.68 14.54 -7.75
C GLU A 183 11.77 13.40 -8.23
N GLU A 184 11.52 13.31 -9.54
CA GLU A 184 10.73 12.23 -10.13
C GLU A 184 11.40 10.87 -9.94
N LEU A 185 12.72 10.79 -10.13
CA LEU A 185 13.50 9.56 -9.89
C LEU A 185 13.49 9.15 -8.41
N LEU A 186 13.59 10.10 -7.48
CA LEU A 186 13.47 9.82 -6.04
C LEU A 186 12.08 9.28 -5.67
N ARG A 187 11.02 9.84 -6.24
CA ARG A 187 9.65 9.33 -6.07
C ARG A 187 9.50 7.92 -6.64
N LYS A 188 10.02 7.66 -7.85
CA LYS A 188 10.02 6.32 -8.48
C LYS A 188 10.79 5.31 -7.64
N ASN A 189 11.98 5.67 -7.16
CA ASN A 189 12.81 4.80 -6.32
C ASN A 189 12.08 4.44 -5.02
N THR A 190 11.47 5.42 -4.35
CA THR A 190 10.67 5.19 -3.13
C THR A 190 9.49 4.24 -3.39
N SER A 191 8.78 4.41 -4.51
CA SER A 191 7.68 3.53 -4.93
C SER A 191 8.16 2.10 -5.20
N LEU A 192 9.25 1.94 -5.98
CA LEU A 192 9.85 0.64 -6.26
C LEU A 192 10.35 -0.04 -4.98
N GLN A 193 10.94 0.71 -4.06
CA GLN A 193 11.39 0.18 -2.78
C GLN A 193 10.21 -0.32 -1.93
N LYS A 194 9.08 0.39 -1.93
CA LYS A 194 7.83 -0.06 -1.27
C LYS A 194 7.30 -1.35 -1.91
N GLN A 195 7.26 -1.41 -3.24
CA GLN A 195 6.86 -2.62 -3.96
C GLN A 195 7.79 -3.80 -3.65
N GLY A 196 9.10 -3.56 -3.59
CA GLY A 196 10.09 -4.57 -3.21
C GLY A 196 9.84 -5.14 -1.81
N ARG A 197 9.51 -4.27 -0.83
CA ARG A 197 9.15 -4.73 0.54
C ARG A 197 7.88 -5.57 0.54
N MET A 198 6.83 -5.14 -0.15
CA MET A 198 5.57 -5.90 -0.27
C MET A 198 5.81 -7.29 -0.87
N ILE A 199 6.57 -7.39 -1.96
CA ILE A 199 6.88 -8.68 -2.60
C ILE A 199 7.68 -9.60 -1.65
N VAL A 200 8.60 -9.05 -0.86
CA VAL A 200 9.35 -9.82 0.14
C VAL A 200 8.41 -10.35 1.23
N GLU A 201 7.49 -9.53 1.72
CA GLU A 201 6.48 -9.94 2.71
C GLU A 201 5.55 -11.04 2.18
N GLU A 202 5.04 -10.87 0.95
CA GLU A 202 4.22 -11.88 0.27
C GLU A 202 4.99 -13.19 0.07
N LYS A 203 6.26 -13.11 -0.35
CA LYS A 203 7.13 -14.29 -0.47
C LYS A 203 7.29 -14.99 0.88
N MET A 204 7.51 -14.25 1.97
CA MET A 204 7.64 -14.83 3.32
C MET A 204 6.34 -15.50 3.78
N GLU A 205 5.18 -14.92 3.48
CA GLU A 205 3.88 -15.52 3.79
C GLU A 205 3.64 -16.82 3.02
N ILE A 206 3.99 -16.85 1.72
CA ILE A 206 3.88 -18.06 0.90
C ILE A 206 4.80 -19.16 1.44
N ILE A 207 6.04 -18.83 1.82
CA ILE A 207 6.98 -19.79 2.42
C ILE A 207 6.40 -20.37 3.71
N ARG A 208 5.88 -19.53 4.63
CA ARG A 208 5.26 -20.02 5.87
C ARG A 208 4.06 -20.93 5.62
N ARG A 209 3.24 -20.64 4.61
CA ARG A 209 2.12 -21.52 4.22
C ARG A 209 2.61 -22.84 3.65
N LEU A 210 3.66 -22.82 2.84
CA LEU A 210 4.27 -24.02 2.29
C LEU A 210 4.88 -24.90 3.39
N GLU A 211 5.63 -24.32 4.33
CA GLU A 211 6.18 -25.05 5.49
C GLU A 211 5.08 -25.74 6.29
N LYS A 212 3.97 -25.04 6.56
CA LYS A 212 2.81 -25.62 7.27
C LYS A 212 2.17 -26.78 6.52
N THR A 213 2.06 -26.71 5.18
CA THR A 213 1.50 -27.82 4.39
C THR A 213 2.49 -28.98 4.27
N GLU A 214 3.78 -28.72 4.23
CA GLU A 214 4.83 -29.75 4.28
C GLU A 214 4.81 -30.50 5.62
N GLU A 215 4.70 -29.79 6.74
CA GLU A 215 4.55 -30.40 8.07
C GLU A 215 3.29 -31.29 8.16
N ALA A 216 2.15 -30.80 7.66
CA ALA A 216 0.92 -31.58 7.62
C ALA A 216 1.06 -32.85 6.75
N ASN A 217 1.74 -32.73 5.60
CA ASN A 217 2.04 -33.88 4.74
C ASN A 217 2.94 -34.91 5.43
N ILE A 218 3.96 -34.45 6.17
CA ILE A 218 4.83 -35.34 6.96
C ILE A 218 4.00 -36.08 8.02
N GLN A 219 3.09 -35.39 8.72
CA GLN A 219 2.21 -36.00 9.71
C GLN A 219 1.27 -37.05 9.08
N LEU A 220 0.64 -36.73 7.95
CA LEU A 220 -0.21 -37.68 7.23
C LEU A 220 0.56 -38.92 6.75
N ARG A 221 1.79 -38.75 6.25
CA ARG A 221 2.65 -39.88 5.86
C ARG A 221 2.99 -40.79 7.03
N ARG A 222 3.23 -40.23 8.22
CA ARG A 222 3.45 -41.01 9.44
C ARG A 222 2.21 -41.81 9.82
N LEU A 223 1.04 -41.15 9.87
CA LEU A 223 -0.23 -41.79 10.18
C LEU A 223 -0.57 -42.91 9.18
N LEU A 224 -0.32 -42.69 7.89
CA LEU A 224 -0.51 -43.71 6.86
C LEU A 224 0.40 -44.92 7.10
N SER A 225 1.68 -44.68 7.39
CA SER A 225 2.64 -45.74 7.72
C SER A 225 2.23 -46.53 8.98
N ASP A 226 1.76 -45.85 10.02
CA ASP A 226 1.28 -46.50 11.24
C ASP A 226 0.02 -47.34 10.97
N THR A 227 -0.90 -46.80 10.17
CA THR A 227 -2.12 -47.50 9.75
C THR A 227 -1.78 -48.73 8.91
N ASP A 228 -0.85 -48.61 7.94
CA ASP A 228 -0.38 -49.72 7.12
C ASP A 228 0.24 -50.83 7.97
N ARG A 229 0.98 -50.47 9.04
CA ARG A 229 1.52 -51.43 9.99
C ARG A 229 0.41 -52.15 10.74
N VAL A 230 -0.55 -51.43 11.30
CA VAL A 230 -1.71 -52.03 12.00
C VAL A 230 -2.51 -52.94 11.07
N CYS A 231 -2.74 -52.53 9.82
CA CYS A 231 -3.41 -53.34 8.81
C CYS A 231 -2.66 -54.66 8.53
N LYS A 232 -1.33 -54.62 8.42
CA LYS A 232 -0.51 -55.84 8.26
C LYS A 232 -0.57 -56.75 9.49
N ASP A 233 -0.49 -56.18 10.69
CA ASP A 233 -0.56 -56.93 11.94
C ASP A 233 -1.93 -57.64 12.08
N LEU A 234 -3.03 -56.95 11.74
CA LEU A 234 -4.38 -57.54 11.72
C LEU A 234 -4.53 -58.63 10.65
N GLN A 235 -3.95 -58.44 9.46
CA GLN A 235 -3.96 -59.47 8.42
C GLN A 235 -3.19 -60.73 8.85
N GLN A 236 -2.05 -60.56 9.53
CA GLN A 236 -1.30 -61.69 10.09
C GLN A 236 -2.08 -62.40 11.20
N ALA A 237 -2.75 -61.66 12.08
CA ALA A 237 -3.58 -62.22 13.13
C ALA A 237 -4.74 -63.06 12.57
N ASN A 238 -5.41 -62.58 11.51
CA ASN A 238 -6.49 -63.33 10.85
C ASN A 238 -5.98 -64.61 10.15
N GLN A 239 -4.79 -64.58 9.54
CA GLN A 239 -4.20 -65.78 8.91
C GLN A 239 -3.85 -66.87 9.93
N ALA A 240 -3.54 -66.50 11.18
CA ALA A 240 -3.25 -67.44 12.25
C ALA A 240 -4.49 -68.14 12.84
N ASP A 241 -5.70 -67.64 12.57
CA ASP A 241 -6.97 -68.19 13.11
C ASP A 241 -7.79 -68.98 12.05
N ASP A 242 -7.36 -68.96 10.79
CA ASP A 242 -7.96 -69.71 9.67
C ASP A 242 -7.44 -71.16 9.54
N GLU A 243 -6.50 -71.58 10.40
CA GLU A 243 -6.07 -72.98 10.43
C GLU A 243 -7.18 -73.84 11.06
N PRO A 244 -7.80 -74.78 10.32
CA PRO A 244 -8.87 -75.62 10.86
C PRO A 244 -8.33 -76.41 12.05
N ARG A 245 -8.78 -76.04 13.26
CA ARG A 245 -8.34 -76.60 14.54
C ARG A 245 -8.65 -78.08 14.73
N PHE A 246 -9.47 -78.66 13.84
CA PHE A 246 -9.85 -80.06 13.82
C PHE A 246 -9.52 -80.66 12.46
N THR A 247 -8.95 -81.87 12.49
CA THR A 247 -8.73 -82.67 11.29
C THR A 247 -10.05 -83.22 10.76
N LEU A 248 -10.10 -83.49 9.45
CA LEU A 248 -11.25 -84.18 8.84
C LEU A 248 -11.50 -85.57 9.46
N ALA A 249 -10.49 -86.20 10.05
CA ALA A 249 -10.61 -87.47 10.77
C ALA A 249 -11.39 -87.30 12.08
N GLU A 250 -11.01 -86.32 12.90
CA GLU A 250 -11.71 -86.00 14.15
C GLU A 250 -13.18 -85.60 13.88
N LEU A 251 -13.44 -84.82 12.82
CA LEU A 251 -14.80 -84.48 12.44
C LEU A 251 -15.61 -85.71 12.05
N ARG A 252 -15.00 -86.68 11.34
CA ARG A 252 -15.66 -87.94 10.98
C ARG A 252 -15.94 -88.79 12.21
N GLU A 253 -15.00 -88.87 13.14
CA GLU A 253 -15.18 -89.60 14.41
C GLU A 253 -16.34 -89.02 15.21
N VAL A 254 -16.39 -87.69 15.42
CA VAL A 254 -17.49 -87.03 16.13
C VAL A 254 -18.83 -87.24 15.42
N LEU A 255 -18.86 -87.19 14.09
CA LEU A 255 -20.07 -87.46 13.32
C LEU A 255 -20.54 -88.91 13.44
N GLN A 256 -19.59 -89.85 13.51
CA GLN A 256 -19.88 -91.27 13.68
C GLN A 256 -20.37 -91.58 15.10
N GLU A 257 -19.72 -91.02 16.12
CA GLU A 257 -20.18 -91.08 17.52
C GLU A 257 -21.59 -90.50 17.66
N LYS A 258 -21.84 -89.32 17.06
CA LYS A 258 -23.18 -88.71 17.02
C LYS A 258 -24.21 -89.65 16.41
N ASN A 259 -23.88 -90.35 15.32
CA ASN A 259 -24.80 -91.28 14.67
C ASN A 259 -25.07 -92.53 15.51
N VAL A 260 -24.04 -93.07 16.17
CA VAL A 260 -24.17 -94.20 17.11
C VAL A 260 -25.05 -93.81 18.29
N LEU A 261 -24.79 -92.66 18.91
CA LEU A 261 -25.60 -92.14 20.01
C LEU A 261 -27.03 -91.88 19.57
N LYS A 262 -27.25 -91.36 18.37
CA LYS A 262 -28.59 -91.18 17.80
C LYS A 262 -29.32 -92.52 17.65
N GLY A 263 -28.64 -93.57 17.17
CA GLY A 263 -29.21 -94.93 17.10
C GLY A 263 -29.57 -95.46 18.50
N ARG A 264 -28.67 -95.29 19.47
CA ARG A 264 -28.91 -95.72 20.85
C ARG A 264 -30.08 -94.99 21.51
N VAL A 265 -30.24 -93.70 21.23
CA VAL A 265 -31.39 -92.92 21.67
C VAL A 265 -32.68 -93.48 21.08
N MET A 266 -32.70 -93.83 19.78
CA MET A 266 -33.88 -94.43 19.16
C MET A 266 -34.25 -95.79 19.77
N GLU A 267 -33.27 -96.66 20.04
CA GLU A 267 -33.50 -97.95 20.72
C GLU A 267 -34.09 -97.75 22.12
N LEU A 268 -33.48 -96.86 22.92
CA LEU A 268 -33.94 -96.56 24.26
C LEU A 268 -35.34 -95.93 24.26
N GLU A 269 -35.64 -95.06 23.29
CA GLU A 269 -36.99 -94.49 23.09
C GLU A 269 -38.02 -95.58 22.78
N GLU A 270 -37.68 -96.57 21.94
CA GLU A 270 -38.56 -97.71 21.63
C GLU A 270 -38.80 -98.60 22.87
N GLU A 271 -37.75 -98.92 23.63
CA GLU A 271 -37.88 -99.68 24.88
C GLU A 271 -38.76 -98.94 25.90
N LEU A 272 -38.60 -97.62 26.02
CA LEU A 272 -39.43 -96.79 26.89
C LEU A 272 -40.89 -96.75 26.43
N GLU A 273 -41.15 -96.74 25.12
CA GLU A 273 -42.49 -96.83 24.54
C GLU A 273 -43.13 -98.20 24.81
N ASN A 274 -42.33 -99.27 24.86
CA ASN A 274 -42.74 -100.64 25.17
C ASN A 274 -43.02 -100.87 26.66
N LEU A 275 -42.24 -100.25 27.55
CA LEU A 275 -42.44 -100.29 29.00
C LEU A 275 -43.52 -99.30 29.50
N ARG A 276 -44.06 -98.48 28.61
CA ARG A 276 -45.09 -97.50 28.95
C ARG A 276 -46.41 -98.20 29.32
N PRO A 277 -46.92 -98.03 30.55
CA PRO A 277 -48.18 -98.67 30.96
C PRO A 277 -49.32 -98.28 30.03
N TRP A 278 -50.21 -99.22 29.68
CA TRP A 278 -51.30 -99.05 28.70
C TRP A 278 -52.17 -97.79 28.96
N SER A 279 -52.31 -97.36 30.22
CA SER A 279 -53.01 -96.12 30.62
C SER A 279 -52.38 -94.83 30.07
N LYS A 280 -51.07 -94.82 29.78
CA LYS A 280 -50.34 -93.68 29.18
C LYS A 280 -50.23 -93.78 27.65
N ARG A 281 -50.20 -94.99 27.06
CA ARG A 281 -50.29 -95.22 25.59
C ARG A 281 -51.60 -94.64 25.00
N SER A 282 -52.72 -94.81 25.72
CA SER A 282 -54.04 -94.29 25.32
C SER A 282 -54.21 -92.77 25.50
N ARG A 283 -53.34 -92.11 26.27
CA ARG A 283 -53.30 -90.64 26.39
C ARG A 283 -52.43 -90.01 25.29
N ALA A 284 -51.25 -90.57 25.01
CA ALA A 284 -50.35 -90.06 23.97
C ALA A 284 -51.00 -90.10 22.57
N ARG A 285 -51.71 -91.18 22.20
CA ARG A 285 -52.46 -91.26 20.93
C ARG A 285 -53.57 -90.21 20.80
N ARG A 286 -54.29 -89.91 21.90
CA ARG A 286 -55.34 -88.86 21.92
C ARG A 286 -54.76 -87.44 21.81
N PHE A 287 -53.56 -87.20 22.34
CA PHE A 287 -52.88 -85.90 22.19
C PHE A 287 -52.29 -85.71 20.78
N ALA A 288 -51.77 -86.77 20.15
CA ALA A 288 -51.29 -86.71 18.77
C ALA A 288 -52.43 -86.43 17.76
N GLN A 289 -53.60 -87.09 17.92
CA GLN A 289 -54.78 -86.82 17.08
C GLN A 289 -55.36 -85.41 17.27
N ARG A 290 -55.30 -84.84 18.49
CA ARG A 290 -55.75 -83.46 18.74
C ARG A 290 -54.84 -82.39 18.15
N ARG A 291 -53.54 -82.67 17.98
CA ARG A 291 -52.59 -81.74 17.33
C ARG A 291 -52.69 -81.77 15.80
N ALA A 292 -53.03 -82.92 15.21
CA ALA A 292 -53.22 -83.04 13.76
C ALA A 292 -54.50 -82.37 13.25
N PHE A 293 -55.51 -82.12 14.11
CA PHE A 293 -56.77 -81.46 13.73
C PHE A 293 -56.77 -79.93 13.97
N LYS A 294 -55.63 -79.35 14.39
CA LYS A 294 -55.50 -77.93 14.74
C LYS A 294 -54.39 -77.19 13.99
N ARG A 295 -53.96 -77.73 12.84
CA ARG A 295 -53.17 -77.04 11.82
C ARG A 295 -53.79 -77.29 10.46
#